data_AF-A0A250FG05-F1
#
_entry.id   AF-A0A250FG05-F1
#
_cell.length_a   1.000
_cell.length_b   1.000
_cell.length_c   1.000
_cell.angle_alpha   90.00
_cell.angle_beta   90.00
_cell.angle_gamma   90.00
#
_symmetry.space_group_name_H-M   'P 1'
#
loop_
_entity.id
_entity.type
_entity.pdbx_description
1 polymer ?
#
loop_
_entity_poly.entity_id
_entity_poly.type
_entity_poly.pdbx_seq_one_letter_code
_entity_poly.pdbx_strand_id
1 'polypeptide(L)'
;MNITEKLAYKERLITRAKMILAQGKYPAELLEQIKDERLLKEVMKEMMPSAGIAYELLNDEEKQQRDHLLALNIKFRDYLYSFILCKNIGYLLLITALLVGISAVMQFNNNGIFGVLSLLNGALLLYLATEKKKLLHYPWQLFCVFLLFYIIELIVWQVPSPFLYFIDTDVLASRHEAKMKLANLATPLIYEGIRIVSLLWIYKISKLVKWQVS
;
A
#
# COMPACT_ATOMS: atom_id res chain seq x y z
N MET A 1 -2.66 28.96 11.22
CA MET A 1 -3.21 29.48 9.95
C MET A 1 -4.63 29.92 10.20
N ASN A 2 -4.92 31.19 9.92
CA ASN A 2 -6.23 31.81 10.13
C ASN A 2 -7.27 31.27 9.12
N ILE A 3 -8.57 31.41 9.39
CA ILE A 3 -9.66 30.87 8.54
C ILE A 3 -9.62 31.50 7.14
N THR A 4 -9.37 32.80 7.07
CA THR A 4 -9.19 33.56 5.81
C THR A 4 -8.01 33.05 4.98
N GLU A 5 -6.89 32.72 5.62
CA GLU A 5 -5.72 32.16 4.93
C GLU A 5 -6.01 30.75 4.39
N LYS A 6 -6.78 29.93 5.12
CA LYS A 6 -7.20 28.59 4.67
C LYS A 6 -8.09 28.65 3.44
N LEU A 7 -9.05 29.57 3.42
CA LEU A 7 -9.95 29.77 2.28
C LEU A 7 -9.18 30.26 1.05
N ALA A 8 -8.34 31.29 1.21
CA ALA A 8 -7.51 31.80 0.12
C ALA A 8 -6.55 30.74 -0.43
N TYR A 9 -5.99 29.89 0.44
CA TYR A 9 -5.15 28.77 0.02
C TYR A 9 -5.93 27.73 -0.81
N LYS A 10 -7.12 27.35 -0.35
CA LYS A 10 -8.02 26.43 -1.09
C LYS A 10 -8.38 26.98 -2.45
N GLU A 11 -8.80 28.25 -2.55
CA GLU A 11 -9.16 28.88 -3.81
C GLU A 11 -7.99 28.91 -4.80
N ARG A 12 -6.78 29.24 -4.33
CA ARG A 12 -5.57 29.18 -5.17
C ARG A 12 -5.32 27.78 -5.74
N LEU A 13 -5.52 26.72 -4.94
CA LEU A 13 -5.38 25.34 -5.40
C LEU A 13 -6.42 24.99 -6.48
N ILE A 14 -7.69 25.37 -6.26
CA ILE A 14 -8.78 25.13 -7.22
C ILE A 14 -8.50 25.84 -8.55
N THR A 15 -8.14 27.12 -8.51
CA THR A 15 -7.86 27.91 -9.72
C THR A 15 -6.69 27.32 -10.50
N ARG A 16 -5.61 26.91 -9.82
CA ARG A 16 -4.47 26.24 -10.47
C ARG A 16 -4.87 24.88 -11.07
N ALA A 17 -5.65 24.07 -10.35
CA ALA A 17 -6.13 22.79 -10.86
C ALA A 17 -6.98 22.98 -12.13
N LYS A 18 -7.88 23.96 -12.14
CA LYS A 18 -8.69 24.31 -13.32
C LYS A 18 -7.85 24.81 -14.50
N MET A 19 -6.82 25.63 -14.24
CA MET A 19 -5.89 26.08 -15.30
C MET A 19 -5.14 24.92 -15.94
N ILE A 20 -4.68 23.94 -15.16
CA ILE A 20 -3.98 22.75 -15.67
C ILE A 20 -4.94 21.85 -16.46
N LEU A 21 -6.18 21.68 -15.98
CA LEU A 21 -7.23 20.96 -16.71
C LEU A 21 -7.57 21.61 -18.04
N ALA A 22 -7.63 22.95 -18.09
CA ALA A 22 -7.88 23.69 -19.33
C ALA A 22 -6.77 23.49 -20.38
N GLN A 23 -5.56 23.09 -19.95
CA GLN A 23 -4.46 22.70 -20.84
C GLN A 23 -4.55 21.22 -21.29
N GLY A 24 -5.64 20.52 -20.95
CA GLY A 24 -5.84 19.10 -21.27
C GLY A 24 -5.05 18.14 -20.40
N LYS A 25 -4.43 18.60 -19.29
CA LYS A 25 -3.61 17.77 -18.41
C LYS A 25 -4.29 17.56 -17.06
N TYR A 26 -4.13 16.37 -16.47
CA TYR A 26 -4.60 16.10 -15.12
C TYR A 26 -3.62 16.69 -14.07
N PRO A 27 -4.08 17.47 -13.07
CA PRO A 27 -3.21 18.15 -12.10
C PRO A 27 -2.65 17.22 -11.00
N ALA A 28 -2.11 16.05 -11.37
CA ALA A 28 -1.62 15.04 -10.42
C ALA A 28 -0.56 15.58 -9.44
N GLU A 29 0.43 16.32 -9.94
CA GLU A 29 1.53 16.85 -9.12
C GLU A 29 1.04 17.86 -8.06
N LEU A 30 0.07 18.71 -8.44
CA LEU A 30 -0.52 19.69 -7.52
C LEU A 30 -1.38 18.99 -6.46
N LEU A 31 -2.20 18.02 -6.88
CA LEU A 31 -3.04 17.26 -5.97
C LEU A 31 -2.22 16.40 -4.99
N GLU A 32 -1.08 15.88 -5.43
CA GLU A 32 -0.20 15.05 -4.58
C GLU A 32 0.48 15.85 -3.46
N GLN A 33 0.65 17.17 -3.62
CA GLN A 33 1.19 18.05 -2.58
C GLN A 33 0.18 18.30 -1.45
N ILE A 34 -1.10 18.03 -1.67
CA ILE A 34 -2.16 18.23 -0.68
C ILE A 34 -2.13 17.06 0.31
N LYS A 35 -1.59 17.31 1.50
CA LYS A 35 -1.52 16.31 2.59
C LYS A 35 -2.86 16.05 3.28
N ASP A 36 -3.74 17.05 3.31
CA ASP A 36 -5.06 16.95 3.95
C ASP A 36 -6.07 16.29 3.00
N GLU A 37 -6.55 15.10 3.36
CA GLU A 37 -7.51 14.34 2.56
C GLU A 37 -8.85 15.07 2.37
N ARG A 38 -9.28 15.86 3.37
CA ARG A 38 -10.53 16.64 3.27
C ARG A 38 -10.36 17.75 2.24
N LEU A 39 -9.25 18.48 2.32
CA LEU A 39 -8.92 19.52 1.35
C LEU A 39 -8.76 18.94 -0.05
N LEU A 40 -8.12 17.78 -0.20
CA LEU A 40 -7.97 17.09 -1.48
C LEU A 40 -9.34 16.76 -2.09
N LYS A 41 -10.24 16.16 -1.31
CA LYS A 41 -11.61 15.82 -1.77
C LYS A 41 -12.38 17.06 -2.21
N GLU A 42 -12.26 18.16 -1.46
CA GLU A 42 -12.90 19.42 -1.82
C GLU A 42 -12.33 19.99 -3.12
N VAL A 43 -11.01 20.06 -3.27
CA VAL A 43 -10.37 20.55 -4.51
C VAL A 43 -10.76 19.68 -5.72
N MET A 44 -10.78 18.35 -5.56
CA MET A 44 -11.18 17.42 -6.61
C MET A 44 -12.66 17.53 -7.01
N LYS A 45 -13.52 17.91 -6.08
CA LYS A 45 -14.94 18.19 -6.35
C LYS A 45 -15.11 19.53 -7.07
N GLU A 46 -14.44 20.58 -6.59
CA GLU A 46 -14.57 21.95 -7.11
C GLU A 46 -13.89 22.16 -8.47
N MET A 47 -12.94 21.29 -8.85
CA MET A 47 -12.34 21.28 -10.19
C MET A 47 -13.25 20.64 -11.26
N MET A 48 -14.34 19.97 -10.88
CA MET A 48 -15.28 19.40 -11.85
C MET A 48 -16.03 20.52 -12.60
N PRO A 49 -16.40 20.29 -13.87
CA PRO A 49 -17.30 21.20 -14.59
C PRO A 49 -18.63 21.27 -13.85
N SER A 50 -19.18 22.48 -13.74
CA SER A 50 -20.50 22.73 -13.16
C SER A 50 -20.66 22.12 -11.74
N ALA A 51 -19.62 22.28 -10.91
CA ALA A 51 -19.59 21.80 -9.54
C ALA A 51 -20.77 22.37 -8.72
N GLY A 52 -21.57 21.47 -8.14
CA GLY A 52 -22.78 21.84 -7.38
C GLY A 52 -24.09 21.75 -8.19
N ILE A 53 -24.02 21.63 -9.51
CA ILE A 53 -25.19 21.37 -10.35
C ILE A 53 -25.50 19.87 -10.35
N ALA A 54 -26.79 19.54 -10.23
CA ALA A 54 -27.27 18.16 -10.30
C ALA A 54 -26.92 17.55 -11.67
N TYR A 55 -26.43 16.30 -11.66
CA TYR A 55 -25.93 15.62 -12.86
C TYR A 55 -26.98 15.56 -13.99
N GLU A 56 -28.24 15.42 -13.62
CA GLU A 56 -29.39 15.34 -14.54
C GLU A 56 -29.61 16.64 -15.32
N LEU A 57 -29.21 17.78 -14.75
CA LEU A 57 -29.38 19.11 -15.34
C LEU A 57 -28.22 19.51 -16.27
N LEU A 58 -27.17 18.68 -16.36
CA LEU A 58 -26.01 18.92 -17.22
C LEU A 58 -26.30 18.56 -18.67
N ASN A 59 -25.65 19.28 -19.60
CA ASN A 59 -25.65 18.89 -20.99
C ASN A 59 -24.79 17.61 -21.22
N ASP A 60 -25.00 16.90 -22.32
CA ASP A 60 -24.32 15.62 -22.57
C ASP A 60 -22.79 15.74 -22.66
N GLU A 61 -22.29 16.87 -23.20
CA GLU A 61 -20.85 17.17 -23.22
C GLU A 61 -20.28 17.36 -21.80
N GLU A 62 -21.00 18.08 -20.94
CA GLU A 62 -20.59 18.30 -19.56
C GLU A 62 -20.63 17.01 -18.74
N LYS A 63 -21.62 16.15 -18.99
CA LYS A 63 -21.71 14.80 -18.42
C LYS A 63 -20.49 13.97 -18.79
N GLN A 64 -20.14 13.92 -20.08
CA GLN A 64 -18.98 13.17 -20.54
C GLN A 64 -17.66 13.68 -19.94
N GLN A 65 -17.48 15.00 -19.85
CA GLN A 65 -16.31 15.59 -19.20
C GLN A 65 -16.25 15.27 -17.71
N ARG A 66 -17.41 15.32 -17.03
CA ARG A 66 -17.51 15.00 -15.60
C ARG A 66 -17.22 13.53 -15.33
N ASP A 67 -17.75 12.62 -16.14
CA ASP A 67 -17.49 11.18 -16.05
C ASP A 67 -16.02 10.85 -16.29
N HIS A 68 -15.41 11.48 -17.30
CA HIS A 68 -13.98 11.35 -17.57
C HIS A 68 -13.15 11.79 -16.36
N LEU A 69 -13.42 12.98 -15.82
CA LEU A 69 -12.72 13.50 -14.64
C LEU A 69 -12.98 12.67 -13.38
N LEU A 70 -14.18 12.12 -13.20
CA LEU A 70 -14.50 11.19 -12.11
C LEU A 70 -13.64 9.93 -12.20
N ALA A 71 -13.50 9.34 -13.39
CA ALA A 71 -12.66 8.18 -13.60
C ALA A 71 -11.19 8.48 -13.29
N LEU A 72 -10.66 9.63 -13.72
CA LEU A 72 -9.30 10.07 -13.41
C LEU A 72 -9.12 10.29 -11.90
N ASN A 73 -10.10 10.91 -11.24
CA ASN A 73 -10.12 11.17 -9.81
C ASN A 73 -10.11 9.87 -8.98
N ILE A 74 -10.88 8.86 -9.39
CA ILE A 74 -10.87 7.54 -8.74
C ILE A 74 -9.49 6.90 -8.87
N LYS A 75 -8.92 6.87 -10.08
CA LYS A 75 -7.58 6.30 -10.32
C LYS A 75 -6.50 7.02 -9.53
N PHE A 76 -6.56 8.35 -9.42
CA PHE A 76 -5.62 9.13 -8.62
C PHE A 76 -5.72 8.82 -7.12
N ARG A 77 -6.94 8.63 -6.60
CA ARG A 77 -7.13 8.21 -5.20
C ARG A 77 -6.60 6.79 -4.96
N ASP A 78 -6.86 5.86 -5.88
CA ASP A 78 -6.32 4.51 -5.81
C ASP A 78 -4.79 4.52 -5.83
N TYR A 79 -4.19 5.39 -6.64
CA TYR A 79 -2.75 5.67 -6.65
C TYR A 79 -2.26 6.13 -5.27
N LEU A 80 -2.85 7.16 -4.67
CA LEU A 80 -2.43 7.67 -3.35
C LEU A 80 -2.57 6.61 -2.26
N TYR A 81 -3.69 5.90 -2.25
CA TYR A 81 -3.97 4.85 -1.27
C TYR A 81 -2.98 3.69 -1.38
N SER A 82 -2.55 3.37 -2.60
CA SER A 82 -1.57 2.30 -2.84
C SER A 82 -0.22 2.56 -2.17
N PHE A 83 0.23 3.82 -2.06
CA PHE A 83 1.46 4.14 -1.31
C PHE A 83 1.31 3.99 0.19
N ILE A 84 0.15 4.37 0.74
CA ILE A 84 -0.12 4.20 2.17
C ILE A 84 -0.09 2.71 2.51
N LEU A 85 -0.75 1.88 1.70
CA LEU A 85 -0.72 0.44 1.88
C LEU A 85 0.67 -0.17 1.65
N CYS A 86 1.45 0.34 0.70
CA CYS A 86 2.84 -0.07 0.49
C CYS A 86 3.68 0.11 1.76
N LYS A 87 3.53 1.26 2.44
CA LYS A 87 4.18 1.49 3.74
C LYS A 87 3.70 0.50 4.80
N ASN A 88 2.38 0.30 4.90
CA ASN A 88 1.80 -0.61 5.89
C ASN A 88 2.29 -2.06 5.70
N ILE A 89 2.38 -2.53 4.45
CA ILE A 89 2.93 -3.85 4.12
C ILE A 89 4.41 -3.91 4.46
N GLY A 90 5.18 -2.86 4.18
CA GLY A 90 6.59 -2.76 4.55
C GLY A 90 6.80 -2.89 6.06
N TYR A 91 6.00 -2.20 6.86
CA TYR A 91 6.03 -2.33 8.32
C TYR A 91 5.63 -3.72 8.78
N LEU A 92 4.59 -4.29 8.17
CA LEU A 92 4.12 -5.62 8.51
C LEU A 92 5.19 -6.69 8.23
N LEU A 93 5.91 -6.58 7.10
CA LEU A 93 7.08 -7.42 6.81
C LEU A 93 8.21 -7.25 7.82
N LEU A 94 8.49 -6.03 8.30
CA LEU A 94 9.48 -5.79 9.36
C LEU A 94 9.06 -6.39 10.70
N ILE A 95 7.78 -6.28 11.07
CA ILE A 95 7.24 -6.91 12.29
C ILE A 95 7.39 -8.43 12.20
N THR A 96 7.01 -9.01 11.05
CA THR A 96 7.20 -10.45 10.80
C THR A 96 8.67 -10.84 10.90
N ALA A 97 9.57 -10.06 10.29
CA ALA A 97 11.00 -10.30 10.36
C ALA A 97 11.54 -10.29 11.79
N LEU A 98 11.05 -9.37 12.63
CA LEU A 98 11.43 -9.27 14.03
C LEU A 98 10.91 -10.47 14.83
N LEU A 99 9.65 -10.87 14.64
CA LEU A 99 9.06 -12.03 15.32
C LEU A 99 9.80 -13.33 14.96
N VAL A 100 10.06 -13.54 13.67
CA VAL A 100 10.80 -14.71 13.18
C VAL A 100 12.26 -14.66 13.63
N GLY A 101 12.89 -13.49 13.56
CA GLY A 101 14.27 -13.27 13.98
C GLY A 101 14.48 -13.55 15.47
N ILE A 102 13.58 -13.12 16.34
CA ILE A 102 13.63 -13.43 17.77
C ILE A 102 13.57 -14.95 17.99
N SER A 103 12.68 -15.66 17.28
CA SER A 103 12.58 -17.11 17.41
C SER A 103 13.86 -17.84 17.00
N ALA A 104 14.58 -17.32 16.00
CA ALA A 104 15.84 -17.86 15.54
C ALA A 104 17.01 -17.53 16.49
N VAL A 105 17.08 -16.30 17.02
CA VAL A 105 18.12 -15.88 18.00
C VAL A 105 18.02 -16.67 19.29
N MET A 106 16.80 -16.98 19.72
CA MET A 106 16.55 -17.83 20.87
C MET A 106 16.81 -19.32 20.60
N GLN A 107 17.28 -19.68 19.41
CA GLN A 107 17.57 -21.05 18.97
C GLN A 107 16.36 -22.01 19.05
N PHE A 108 15.14 -21.49 19.07
CA PHE A 108 13.93 -22.32 19.03
C PHE A 108 13.74 -23.02 17.70
N ASN A 109 14.27 -22.43 16.64
CA ASN A 109 14.20 -22.94 15.30
C ASN A 109 15.34 -22.37 14.45
N ASN A 110 15.46 -22.87 13.22
CA ASN A 110 16.40 -22.36 12.23
C ASN A 110 15.74 -21.36 11.25
N ASN A 111 14.75 -20.59 11.71
CA ASN A 111 13.99 -19.68 10.83
C ASN A 111 14.74 -18.38 10.48
N GLY A 112 16.03 -18.27 10.82
CA GLY A 112 16.81 -17.04 10.65
C GLY A 112 16.78 -16.51 9.21
N ILE A 113 16.82 -17.40 8.22
CA ILE A 113 16.76 -17.04 6.79
C ILE A 113 15.44 -16.31 6.43
N PHE A 114 14.30 -16.79 6.94
CA PHE A 114 12.97 -16.20 6.69
C PHE A 114 12.84 -14.82 7.35
N GLY A 115 13.45 -14.65 8.52
CA GLY A 115 13.55 -13.35 9.19
C GLY A 115 14.36 -12.35 8.37
N VAL A 116 15.54 -12.76 7.89
CA VAL A 116 16.41 -11.92 7.06
C VAL A 116 15.73 -11.53 5.73
N LEU A 117 15.11 -12.48 5.03
CA LEU A 117 14.42 -12.21 3.77
C LEU A 117 13.22 -11.28 3.96
N SER A 118 12.44 -11.44 5.04
CA SER A 118 11.35 -10.52 5.38
C SER A 118 11.87 -9.14 5.79
N LEU A 119 13.02 -9.05 6.45
CA LEU A 119 13.66 -7.77 6.79
C LEU A 119 14.10 -7.03 5.54
N LEU A 120 14.80 -7.71 4.63
CA LEU A 120 15.26 -7.14 3.36
C LEU A 120 14.08 -6.65 2.51
N ASN A 121 13.05 -7.47 2.36
CA ASN A 121 11.84 -7.10 1.61
C ASN A 121 11.10 -5.92 2.28
N GLY A 122 10.92 -5.95 3.61
CA GLY A 122 10.29 -4.86 4.35
C GLY A 122 11.06 -3.54 4.22
N ALA A 123 12.38 -3.57 4.39
CA ALA A 123 13.24 -2.40 4.28
C ALA A 123 13.24 -1.81 2.85
N LEU A 124 13.35 -2.67 1.83
CA LEU A 124 13.32 -2.24 0.43
C LEU A 124 11.98 -1.59 0.08
N LEU A 125 10.87 -2.17 0.53
CA LEU A 125 9.54 -1.64 0.28
C LEU A 125 9.32 -0.28 0.97
N LEU A 126 9.77 -0.11 2.21
CA LEU A 126 9.70 1.16 2.93
C LEU A 126 10.58 2.23 2.30
N TYR A 127 11.81 1.87 1.89
CA TYR A 127 12.71 2.79 1.18
C TYR A 127 12.03 3.32 -0.10
N LEU A 128 11.49 2.43 -0.94
CA LEU A 128 10.79 2.85 -2.16
C LEU A 128 9.50 3.62 -1.86
N ALA A 129 8.80 3.31 -0.78
CA ALA A 129 7.62 4.07 -0.36
C ALA A 129 7.96 5.48 0.16
N THR A 130 9.21 5.75 0.57
CA THR A 130 9.69 7.12 0.81
C THR A 130 10.03 7.84 -0.50
N GLU A 131 10.62 7.13 -1.46
CA GLU A 131 10.96 7.66 -2.78
C GLU A 131 9.92 7.30 -3.84
N LYS A 132 8.72 7.92 -3.74
CA LYS A 132 7.57 7.63 -4.61
C LYS A 132 7.92 7.57 -6.10
N LYS A 133 8.74 8.50 -6.60
CA LYS A 133 9.18 8.53 -8.01
C LYS A 133 9.92 7.24 -8.42
N LYS A 134 10.76 6.68 -7.54
CA LYS A 134 11.47 5.41 -7.81
C LYS A 134 10.54 4.20 -7.76
N LEU A 135 9.60 4.17 -6.80
CA LEU A 135 8.58 3.11 -6.74
C LEU A 135 7.76 3.06 -8.03
N LEU A 136 7.47 4.22 -8.61
CA LEU A 136 6.76 4.32 -9.88
C LEU A 136 7.63 3.94 -11.09
N HIS A 137 8.94 4.15 -11.01
CA HIS A 137 9.81 3.82 -12.13
C HIS A 137 10.11 2.31 -12.22
N TYR A 138 10.16 1.61 -11.08
CA TYR A 138 10.57 0.19 -11.03
C TYR A 138 9.56 -0.79 -10.42
N PRO A 139 8.23 -0.66 -10.62
CA PRO A 139 7.28 -1.50 -9.90
C PRO A 139 7.26 -2.95 -10.40
N TRP A 140 7.57 -3.19 -11.68
CA TRP A 140 7.64 -4.54 -12.22
C TRP A 140 8.91 -5.27 -11.78
N GLN A 141 10.05 -4.58 -11.77
CA GLN A 141 11.31 -5.12 -11.27
C GLN A 141 11.17 -5.49 -9.78
N LEU A 142 10.53 -4.63 -8.99
CA LEU A 142 10.22 -4.91 -7.58
C LEU A 142 9.38 -6.19 -7.44
N PHE A 143 8.31 -6.32 -8.23
CA PHE A 143 7.49 -7.53 -8.25
C PHE A 143 8.32 -8.78 -8.57
N CYS A 144 9.13 -8.74 -9.63
CA CYS A 144 9.98 -9.86 -10.02
C CYS A 144 11.00 -10.25 -8.95
N VAL A 145 11.63 -9.27 -8.29
CA VAL A 145 12.60 -9.53 -7.20
C VAL A 145 11.92 -10.20 -6.01
N PHE A 146 10.77 -9.69 -5.58
CA PHE A 146 10.01 -10.28 -4.46
C PHE A 146 9.53 -11.68 -4.81
N LEU A 147 9.04 -11.89 -6.04
CA LEU A 147 8.58 -13.19 -6.50
C LEU A 147 9.72 -14.20 -6.56
N LEU A 148 10.89 -13.78 -7.06
CA LEU A 148 12.09 -14.62 -7.10
C LEU A 148 12.51 -15.04 -5.69
N PHE A 149 12.58 -14.11 -4.74
CA PHE A 149 12.90 -14.45 -3.35
C PHE A 149 11.87 -15.40 -2.75
N TYR A 150 10.58 -15.21 -3.05
CA TYR A 150 9.54 -16.12 -2.59
C TYR A 150 9.65 -17.53 -3.18
N ILE A 151 9.93 -17.66 -4.48
CA ILE A 151 10.12 -18.97 -5.12
C ILE A 151 11.36 -19.69 -4.57
N ILE A 152 12.48 -18.98 -4.40
CA ILE A 152 13.70 -19.55 -3.82
C ILE A 152 13.43 -20.00 -2.37
N GLU A 153 12.70 -19.18 -1.60
CA GLU A 153 12.26 -19.51 -0.24
C GLU A 153 11.51 -20.85 -0.20
N LEU A 154 10.50 -21.01 -1.06
CA LEU A 154 9.70 -22.23 -1.15
C LEU A 154 10.48 -23.46 -1.64
N ILE A 155 11.42 -23.30 -2.58
CA ILE A 155 12.18 -24.44 -3.14
C ILE A 155 13.25 -24.92 -2.16
N VAL A 156 14.00 -23.98 -1.58
CA VAL A 156 15.20 -24.31 -0.77
C VAL A 156 14.83 -24.56 0.69
N TRP A 157 13.94 -23.75 1.26
CA TRP A 157 13.62 -23.76 2.68
C TRP A 157 12.16 -24.14 2.98
N GLN A 158 11.31 -24.28 1.96
CA GLN A 158 9.89 -24.64 2.07
C GLN A 158 9.10 -23.62 2.89
N VAL A 159 8.67 -24.00 4.10
CA VAL A 159 7.90 -23.14 5.01
C VAL A 159 8.65 -23.04 6.33
N PRO A 160 8.58 -21.88 7.02
CA PRO A 160 9.25 -21.75 8.30
C PRO A 160 8.59 -22.67 9.33
N SER A 161 9.35 -23.12 10.32
CA SER A 161 8.78 -23.86 11.44
C SER A 161 7.94 -22.93 12.34
N PRO A 162 7.07 -23.45 13.21
CA PRO A 162 6.35 -22.63 14.19
C PRO A 162 7.27 -21.72 15.02
N PHE A 163 6.82 -20.51 15.36
CA PHE A 163 7.68 -19.47 15.94
C PHE A 163 7.84 -19.55 17.45
N LEU A 164 6.91 -20.20 18.17
CA LEU A 164 6.83 -20.20 19.63
C LEU A 164 6.95 -21.63 20.19
N TYR A 165 8.16 -22.07 20.52
CA TYR A 165 8.42 -23.42 21.08
C TYR A 165 8.30 -23.51 22.61
N PHE A 166 8.03 -22.42 23.32
CA PHE A 166 7.86 -22.42 24.80
C PHE A 166 6.61 -23.15 25.32
N ILE A 167 5.83 -23.80 24.46
CA ILE A 167 4.61 -24.53 24.84
C ILE A 167 4.99 -26.00 24.93
N ASP A 168 5.11 -26.51 26.15
CA ASP A 168 5.45 -27.90 26.46
C ASP A 168 4.62 -28.88 25.61
N THR A 169 5.28 -29.87 25.03
CA THR A 169 4.64 -30.83 24.10
C THR A 169 3.66 -31.77 24.80
N ASP A 170 3.80 -31.96 26.12
CA ASP A 170 3.21 -33.07 26.86
C ASP A 170 1.97 -32.74 27.69
N VAL A 171 1.43 -31.53 27.64
CA VAL A 171 0.29 -31.18 28.50
C VAL A 171 -0.85 -30.55 27.70
N LEU A 172 -1.77 -31.40 27.24
CA LEU A 172 -3.15 -31.03 26.92
C LEU A 172 -4.02 -30.95 28.19
N ALA A 173 -3.48 -30.44 29.31
CA ALA A 173 -4.26 -30.37 30.57
C ALA A 173 -5.26 -29.21 30.59
N SER A 174 -5.06 -28.15 29.78
CA SER A 174 -5.97 -27.00 29.76
C SER A 174 -6.41 -26.56 28.36
N ARG A 175 -7.66 -26.09 28.26
CA ARG A 175 -8.24 -25.49 27.03
C ARG A 175 -7.46 -24.26 26.55
N HIS A 176 -6.67 -23.63 27.41
CA HIS A 176 -5.86 -22.45 27.10
C HIS A 176 -4.57 -22.83 26.38
N GLU A 177 -3.85 -23.84 26.85
CA GLU A 177 -2.62 -24.35 26.20
C GLU A 177 -2.90 -24.92 24.81
N ALA A 178 -4.03 -25.62 24.64
CA ALA A 178 -4.46 -26.11 23.34
C ALA A 178 -4.68 -24.97 22.31
N LYS A 179 -5.23 -23.83 22.74
CA LYS A 179 -5.40 -22.64 21.88
C LYS A 179 -4.05 -22.02 21.52
N MET A 180 -3.13 -21.94 22.47
CA MET A 180 -1.78 -21.41 22.24
C MET A 180 -0.98 -22.29 21.27
N LYS A 181 -1.12 -23.62 21.37
CA LYS A 181 -0.48 -24.58 20.44
C LYS A 181 -1.03 -24.44 19.02
N LEU A 182 -2.35 -24.32 18.87
CA LEU A 182 -2.98 -24.08 17.56
C LEU A 182 -2.55 -22.73 16.95
N ALA A 183 -2.50 -21.68 17.77
CA ALA A 183 -2.01 -20.37 17.32
C ALA A 183 -0.55 -20.45 16.84
N ASN A 184 0.31 -21.18 17.54
CA ASN A 184 1.69 -21.40 17.13
C ASN A 184 1.80 -22.21 15.82
N LEU A 185 1.03 -23.29 15.68
CA LEU A 185 0.99 -24.09 14.44
C LEU A 185 0.52 -23.28 13.22
N ALA A 186 -0.29 -22.23 13.44
CA ALA A 186 -0.73 -21.32 12.39
C ALA A 186 0.33 -20.26 12.02
N THR A 187 1.37 -20.05 12.82
CA THR A 187 2.36 -18.98 12.56
C THR A 187 3.07 -19.08 11.20
N PRO A 188 3.43 -20.28 10.68
CA PRO A 188 3.95 -20.39 9.32
C PRO A 188 2.93 -19.99 8.25
N LEU A 189 1.66 -20.35 8.44
CA LEU A 189 0.59 -19.97 7.50
C LEU A 189 0.36 -18.45 7.50
N ILE A 190 0.47 -17.81 8.67
CA ILE A 190 0.41 -16.35 8.78
C ILE A 190 1.58 -15.72 8.02
N TYR A 191 2.80 -16.25 8.17
CA TYR A 191 3.96 -15.78 7.41
C TYR A 191 3.73 -15.90 5.90
N GLU A 192 3.30 -17.06 5.41
CA GLU A 192 3.00 -17.27 3.99
C GLU A 192 1.91 -16.32 3.49
N GLY A 193 0.84 -16.14 4.27
CA GLY A 193 -0.23 -15.19 3.96
C GLY A 193 0.30 -13.77 3.80
N ILE A 194 1.21 -13.35 4.67
CA ILE A 194 1.87 -12.05 4.61
C ILE A 194 2.73 -11.91 3.35
N ARG A 195 3.49 -12.94 2.97
CA ARG A 195 4.32 -12.95 1.74
C ARG A 195 3.45 -12.83 0.48
N ILE A 196 2.39 -13.62 0.40
CA ILE A 196 1.45 -13.61 -0.74
C ILE A 196 0.72 -12.27 -0.85
N VAL A 197 0.19 -11.74 0.26
CA VAL A 197 -0.48 -10.42 0.28
C VAL A 197 0.48 -9.33 -0.18
N SER A 198 1.75 -9.40 0.24
CA SER A 198 2.77 -8.44 -0.17
C SER A 198 3.01 -8.50 -1.69
N LEU A 199 3.14 -9.71 -2.25
CA LEU A 199 3.31 -9.93 -3.69
C LEU A 199 2.12 -9.44 -4.53
N LEU A 200 0.90 -9.82 -4.15
CA LEU A 200 -0.32 -9.41 -4.84
C LEU A 200 -0.46 -7.88 -4.84
N TRP A 201 -0.06 -7.24 -3.75
CA TRP A 201 -0.15 -5.79 -3.65
C TRP A 201 0.90 -5.07 -4.50
N ILE A 202 2.15 -5.54 -4.49
CA ILE A 202 3.20 -5.01 -5.39
C ILE A 202 2.78 -5.18 -6.85
N TYR A 203 2.17 -6.32 -7.20
CA TYR A 203 1.61 -6.54 -8.53
C TYR A 203 0.52 -5.50 -8.87
N LYS A 204 -0.43 -5.25 -7.94
CA LYS A 204 -1.46 -4.23 -8.14
C LYS A 204 -0.88 -2.84 -8.36
N ILE A 205 0.14 -2.45 -7.59
CA ILE A 205 0.87 -1.19 -7.77
C ILE A 205 1.44 -1.14 -9.19
N SER A 206 2.12 -2.18 -9.66
CA SER A 206 2.70 -2.22 -11.02
C SER A 206 1.70 -1.99 -12.14
N LYS A 207 0.43 -2.35 -11.94
CA LYS A 207 -0.66 -2.08 -12.88
C LYS A 207 -1.14 -0.64 -12.82
N LEU A 208 -1.21 -0.04 -11.63
CA LEU A 208 -1.65 1.34 -11.44
C LEU A 208 -0.64 2.37 -11.97
N VAL A 209 0.67 2.07 -11.89
CA VAL A 209 1.69 3.02 -12.37
C VAL A 209 1.69 3.21 -13.88
N LYS A 210 1.38 2.15 -14.65
CA LYS A 210 1.27 2.25 -16.11
C LYS A 210 0.28 3.32 -16.56
N TRP A 211 -0.70 3.66 -15.73
CA TRP A 211 -1.70 4.68 -16.04
C TRP A 211 -1.19 6.13 -15.92
N GLN A 212 -0.19 6.43 -15.09
CA GLN A 212 0.36 7.80 -15.02
C GLN A 212 1.28 8.17 -16.18
N VAL A 213 1.75 7.17 -16.93
CA VAL A 213 2.74 7.34 -18.02
C VAL A 213 2.06 7.37 -19.41
N SER A 214 0.77 7.02 -19.51
CA SER A 214 -0.03 7.10 -20.74
C SER A 214 -0.90 8.34 -20.77
#